data_AF-A0A0E0AQG8-F1
#
_entry.id   AF-A0A0E0AQG8-F1
#
_cell.length_a   1.000
_cell.length_b   1.000
_cell.length_c   1.000
_cell.angle_alpha   90.00
_cell.angle_beta   90.00
_cell.angle_gamma   90.00
#
_symmetry.space_group_name_H-M   'P 1'
#
loop_
_entity.id
_entity.type
_entity.pdbx_description
1 polymer ?
#
loop_
_entity_poly.entity_id
_entity_poly.type
_entity_poly.pdbx_seq_one_letter_code
_entity_poly.pdbx_strand_id
1 'polypeptide(L)'
;MAIKRTKAEKKVAYDKKLCQLLDEYTKVLIAVADNVGSNQLQEIRKGLRGDSIVLMGKNTLIRRCIKVHADNTGNKEFLELMPLLVGNVGLIFTKGDLKEVREEVAKYKVGAPARVGLVAPVDVVVPPGNTGLDPSQTSFFQVLNIPTKINKGTVEIITPVELIKKGDKVGSSESALLAKLGIRPFSYGLVITNVYDSGSVFSPEVLDLTEDDLMEKFASGVSMVASVSLAISYPTIAAAPHMFLNGYKNVLAVAVETEYSYPHADKIKEYLKDPSKFAVAAPVAADSGAAAPSAAKEEEKKEEPEEESDGDLGMSLFD
;
A
#
# COMPACT_ATOMS: atom_id res chain seq x y z
N MET A 1 9.10 48.04 7.41
CA MET A 1 7.64 47.76 7.38
C MET A 1 7.32 47.02 6.09
N ALA A 2 6.82 45.78 6.17
CA ALA A 2 6.41 45.05 4.96
C ALA A 2 5.18 45.76 4.34
N ILE A 3 5.34 46.26 3.11
CA ILE A 3 4.27 46.90 2.34
C ILE A 3 3.08 45.92 2.26
N LYS A 4 1.95 46.28 2.87
CA LYS A 4 0.73 45.46 2.83
C LYS A 4 0.15 45.51 1.43
N ARG A 5 0.53 44.52 0.59
CA ARG A 5 -0.07 44.31 -0.74
C ARG A 5 -1.59 44.30 -0.66
N THR A 6 -2.23 44.96 -1.62
CA THR A 6 -3.70 45.05 -1.68
C THR A 6 -4.32 43.66 -1.91
N LYS A 7 -5.59 43.48 -1.54
CA LYS A 7 -6.29 42.19 -1.71
C LYS A 7 -6.31 41.73 -3.18
N ALA A 8 -6.37 42.69 -4.12
CA ALA A 8 -6.35 42.41 -5.56
C ALA A 8 -4.97 41.89 -6.01
N GLU A 9 -3.89 42.57 -5.63
CA GLU A 9 -2.52 42.13 -5.94
C GLU A 9 -2.20 40.72 -5.41
N LYS A 10 -2.72 40.38 -4.22
CA LYS A 10 -2.53 39.03 -3.66
C LYS A 10 -3.22 37.94 -4.49
N LYS A 11 -4.39 38.22 -5.05
CA LYS A 11 -5.08 37.29 -5.95
C LYS A 11 -4.31 37.14 -7.25
N VAL A 12 -3.90 38.24 -7.88
CA VAL A 12 -3.10 38.20 -9.11
C VAL A 12 -1.78 37.46 -8.91
N ALA A 13 -1.10 37.66 -7.77
CA ALA A 13 0.12 36.94 -7.44
C ALA A 13 -0.13 35.44 -7.20
N TYR A 14 -1.29 35.07 -6.65
CA TYR A 14 -1.66 33.67 -6.49
C TYR A 14 -1.98 33.02 -7.85
N ASP A 15 -2.73 33.71 -8.70
CA ASP A 15 -3.09 33.24 -10.04
C ASP A 15 -1.83 32.97 -10.86
N LYS A 16 -0.87 33.89 -10.85
CA LYS A 16 0.43 33.70 -11.52
C LYS A 16 1.19 32.47 -11.00
N LYS A 17 1.21 32.27 -9.68
CA LYS A 17 1.87 31.08 -9.09
C LYS A 17 1.18 29.79 -9.49
N LEU A 18 -0.16 29.78 -9.50
CA LEU A 18 -0.93 28.60 -9.86
C LEU A 18 -0.75 28.25 -11.34
N CYS A 19 -0.79 29.25 -12.25
CA CYS A 19 -0.50 29.03 -13.67
C CYS A 19 0.92 28.44 -13.86
N GLN A 20 1.93 29.00 -13.19
CA GLN A 20 3.30 28.46 -13.25
C GLN A 20 3.36 26.99 -12.82
N LEU A 21 2.66 26.62 -11.75
CA LEU A 21 2.62 25.24 -11.27
C LEU A 21 1.86 24.30 -12.21
N LEU A 22 0.79 24.78 -12.87
CA LEU A 22 0.07 23.98 -13.87
C LEU A 22 0.90 23.75 -15.15
N ASP A 23 1.77 24.69 -15.50
CA ASP A 23 2.64 24.56 -16.67
C ASP A 23 3.88 23.69 -16.38
N GLU A 24 4.40 23.75 -15.15
CA GLU A 24 5.62 23.05 -14.74
C GLU A 24 5.38 21.58 -14.35
N TYR A 25 4.18 21.24 -13.88
CA TYR A 25 3.86 19.92 -13.34
C TYR A 25 2.71 19.27 -14.09
N THR A 26 2.93 18.03 -14.54
CA THR A 26 1.92 17.21 -15.23
C THR A 26 1.06 16.41 -14.25
N LYS A 27 1.62 16.05 -13.09
CA LYS A 27 0.98 15.24 -12.05
C LYS A 27 0.51 16.10 -10.88
N VAL A 28 -0.74 15.88 -10.46
CA VAL A 28 -1.36 16.62 -9.35
C VAL A 28 -2.13 15.67 -8.45
N LEU A 29 -1.82 15.67 -7.16
CA LEU A 29 -2.59 14.97 -6.14
C LEU A 29 -3.58 15.95 -5.49
N ILE A 30 -4.84 15.53 -5.39
CA ILE A 30 -5.89 16.24 -4.68
C ILE A 30 -5.98 15.64 -3.29
N ALA A 31 -5.75 16.46 -2.27
CA ALA A 31 -5.71 16.01 -0.89
C ALA A 31 -6.67 16.80 0.00
N VAL A 32 -7.44 16.07 0.82
CA VAL A 32 -8.34 16.64 1.83
C VAL A 32 -7.55 16.89 3.10
N ALA A 33 -7.66 18.10 3.64
CA ALA A 33 -6.92 18.56 4.81
C ALA A 33 -7.82 18.76 6.03
N ASP A 34 -8.68 17.79 6.36
CA ASP A 34 -9.60 17.89 7.50
C ASP A 34 -8.92 17.60 8.83
N ASN A 35 -9.15 18.48 9.82
CA ASN A 35 -8.56 18.41 11.16
C ASN A 35 -7.02 18.38 11.18
N VAL A 36 -6.36 18.86 10.13
CA VAL A 36 -4.90 18.92 10.02
C VAL A 36 -4.37 20.17 10.72
N GLY A 37 -3.40 19.98 11.62
CA GLY A 37 -2.78 21.09 12.34
C GLY A 37 -1.83 21.92 11.47
N SER A 38 -1.63 23.19 11.82
CA SER A 38 -0.67 24.07 11.12
C SER A 38 0.76 23.53 11.14
N ASN A 39 1.20 22.95 12.26
CA ASN A 39 2.54 22.35 12.38
C ASN A 39 2.67 21.10 11.51
N GLN A 40 1.63 20.27 11.46
CA GLN A 40 1.59 19.09 10.61
C GLN A 40 1.70 19.46 9.12
N LEU A 41 0.97 20.49 8.66
CA LEU A 41 1.14 21.00 7.28
C LEU A 41 2.55 21.53 7.01
N GLN A 42 3.21 22.12 8.02
CA GLN A 42 4.59 22.58 7.86
C GLN A 42 5.59 21.43 7.78
N GLU A 43 5.38 20.36 8.56
CA GLU A 43 6.19 19.14 8.52
C GLU A 43 6.01 18.40 7.20
N ILE A 44 4.76 18.22 6.73
CA ILE A 44 4.46 17.66 5.41
C ILE A 44 5.13 18.48 4.32
N ARG A 45 5.06 19.82 4.40
CA ARG A 45 5.75 20.70 3.44
C ARG A 45 7.27 20.65 3.52
N LYS A 46 7.86 20.21 4.64
CA LYS A 46 9.31 20.01 4.77
C LYS A 46 9.72 18.66 4.18
N GLY A 47 8.94 17.61 4.45
CA GLY A 47 9.16 16.27 3.89
C GLY A 47 9.06 16.26 2.38
N LEU A 48 8.05 16.94 1.83
CA LEU A 48 7.81 17.02 0.39
C LEU A 48 8.74 18.00 -0.35
N ARG A 49 9.74 18.62 0.31
CA ARG A 49 10.63 19.58 -0.38
C ARG A 49 11.56 18.88 -1.36
N GLY A 50 11.60 19.40 -2.58
CA GLY A 50 12.45 18.88 -3.66
C GLY A 50 11.56 18.55 -4.83
N ASP A 51 10.79 17.47 -4.70
CA ASP A 51 10.03 16.90 -5.80
C ASP A 51 8.58 17.40 -5.87
N SER A 52 8.07 17.92 -4.75
CA SER A 52 6.65 18.22 -4.58
C SER A 52 6.37 19.60 -3.98
N ILE A 53 5.31 20.26 -4.46
CA ILE A 53 4.85 21.57 -3.97
C ILE A 53 3.40 21.48 -3.54
N VAL A 54 3.15 21.75 -2.26
CA VAL A 54 1.79 21.82 -1.71
C VAL A 54 1.22 23.23 -1.86
N LEU A 55 0.16 23.36 -2.65
CA LEU A 55 -0.61 24.58 -2.83
C LEU A 55 -1.99 24.47 -2.18
N MET A 56 -2.21 25.26 -1.13
CA MET A 56 -3.54 25.44 -0.53
C MET A 56 -4.18 26.73 -1.05
N GLY A 57 -5.49 26.75 -1.23
CA GLY A 57 -6.20 27.95 -1.65
C GLY A 57 -7.71 27.82 -1.52
N LYS A 58 -8.41 28.93 -1.78
CA LYS A 58 -9.88 28.93 -1.79
C LYS A 58 -10.38 28.27 -3.08
N ASN A 59 -11.25 27.28 -2.98
CA ASN A 59 -11.72 26.50 -4.14
C ASN A 59 -12.30 27.38 -5.25
N THR A 60 -13.05 28.43 -4.90
CA THR A 60 -13.61 29.37 -5.89
C THR A 60 -12.54 30.11 -6.69
N LEU A 61 -11.40 30.37 -6.07
CA LEU A 61 -10.27 31.05 -6.72
C LEU A 61 -9.53 30.06 -7.61
N ILE A 62 -9.19 28.88 -7.09
CA ILE A 62 -8.53 27.80 -7.86
C ILE A 62 -9.34 27.45 -9.11
N ARG A 63 -10.66 27.24 -8.98
CA ARG A 63 -11.55 26.95 -10.12
C ARG A 63 -11.55 28.06 -11.17
N ARG A 64 -11.50 29.32 -10.76
CA ARG A 64 -11.43 30.46 -11.69
C ARG A 64 -10.09 30.44 -12.45
N CYS A 65 -8.99 30.20 -11.75
CA CYS A 65 -7.66 30.22 -12.37
C CYS A 65 -7.49 29.07 -13.37
N ILE A 66 -7.95 27.86 -13.03
CA ILE A 66 -7.95 26.72 -13.94
C ILE A 66 -8.76 27.03 -15.20
N LYS A 67 -9.94 27.65 -15.06
CA LYS A 67 -10.78 28.03 -16.21
C LYS A 67 -10.08 29.04 -17.12
N VAL A 68 -9.52 30.10 -16.55
CA VAL A 68 -8.77 31.12 -17.30
C VAL A 68 -7.53 30.53 -17.96
N HIS A 69 -6.85 29.59 -17.28
CA HIS A 69 -5.67 28.92 -17.84
C HIS A 69 -6.05 27.97 -18.99
N ALA A 70 -7.14 27.22 -18.86
CA ALA A 70 -7.67 26.37 -19.93
C ALA A 70 -8.08 27.20 -21.16
N ASP A 71 -8.70 28.37 -20.95
CA ASP A 71 -9.06 29.29 -22.03
C ASP A 71 -7.81 29.88 -22.74
N ASN A 72 -6.73 30.13 -22.01
CA ASN A 72 -5.49 30.71 -22.55
C ASN A 72 -4.57 29.68 -23.23
N THR A 73 -4.43 28.50 -22.64
CA THR A 73 -3.49 27.45 -23.08
C THR A 73 -4.16 26.47 -24.05
N GLY A 74 -5.49 26.45 -24.12
CA GLY A 74 -6.26 25.56 -25.00
C GLY A 74 -6.38 24.11 -24.50
N ASN A 75 -5.67 23.75 -23.44
CA ASN A 75 -5.70 22.42 -22.82
C ASN A 75 -6.94 22.26 -21.93
N LYS A 76 -7.91 21.50 -22.43
CA LYS A 76 -9.18 21.21 -21.73
C LYS A 76 -9.04 20.15 -20.63
N GLU A 77 -7.91 19.46 -20.57
CA GLU A 77 -7.63 18.36 -19.64
C GLU A 77 -7.72 18.79 -18.17
N PHE A 78 -7.31 20.01 -17.84
CA PHE A 78 -7.40 20.53 -16.47
C PHE A 78 -8.82 20.81 -15.99
N LEU A 79 -9.83 20.84 -16.89
CA LEU A 79 -11.22 21.05 -16.49
C LEU A 79 -11.76 19.88 -15.65
N GLU A 80 -11.18 18.69 -15.78
CA GLU A 80 -11.55 17.51 -14.98
C GLU A 80 -11.22 17.66 -13.49
N LEU A 81 -10.30 18.56 -13.14
CA LEU A 81 -9.97 18.89 -11.74
C LEU A 81 -11.08 19.70 -11.05
N MET A 82 -11.88 20.47 -11.80
CA MET A 82 -12.89 21.39 -11.25
C MET A 82 -13.94 20.72 -10.35
N PRO A 83 -14.57 19.59 -10.75
CA PRO A 83 -15.56 18.91 -9.89
C PRO A 83 -14.96 18.36 -8.61
N LEU A 84 -13.67 18.03 -8.59
CA LEU A 84 -12.99 17.39 -7.46
C LEU A 84 -12.62 18.38 -6.35
N LEU A 85 -12.63 19.69 -6.65
CA LEU A 85 -12.32 20.76 -5.70
C LEU A 85 -13.51 21.10 -4.78
N VAL A 86 -14.00 20.14 -4.00
CA VAL A 86 -15.12 20.30 -3.05
C VAL A 86 -14.68 20.02 -1.62
N GLY A 87 -15.06 20.88 -0.68
CA GLY A 87 -14.64 20.77 0.72
C GLY A 87 -13.28 21.42 0.99
N ASN A 88 -12.60 20.96 2.02
CA ASN A 88 -11.31 21.48 2.45
C ASN A 88 -10.17 20.75 1.73
N VAL A 89 -9.87 21.21 0.52
CA VAL A 89 -8.99 20.52 -0.43
C VAL A 89 -7.74 21.36 -0.72
N GLY A 90 -6.61 20.66 -0.82
CA GLY A 90 -5.33 21.15 -1.30
C GLY A 90 -4.87 20.42 -2.56
N LEU A 91 -3.99 21.08 -3.31
CA LEU A 91 -3.31 20.51 -4.46
C LEU A 91 -1.85 20.24 -4.09
N ILE A 92 -1.33 19.07 -4.44
CA ILE A 92 0.09 18.76 -4.37
C ILE A 92 0.56 18.52 -5.80
N PHE A 93 1.45 19.38 -6.27
CA PHE A 93 2.10 19.24 -7.56
C PHE A 93 3.38 18.43 -7.39
N THR A 94 3.60 17.41 -8.23
CA THR A 94 4.70 16.47 -8.04
C THR A 94 5.38 16.18 -9.38
N LYS A 95 6.72 16.19 -9.44
CA LYS A 95 7.45 15.67 -10.62
C LYS A 95 7.81 14.20 -10.49
N GLY A 96 7.96 13.72 -9.24
CA GLY A 96 8.31 12.34 -8.92
C GLY A 96 7.15 11.36 -9.07
N ASP A 97 7.30 10.21 -8.42
CA ASP A 97 6.34 9.12 -8.47
C ASP A 97 5.19 9.31 -7.48
N LEU A 98 3.98 8.99 -7.95
CA LEU A 98 2.74 9.18 -7.21
C LEU A 98 2.66 8.29 -5.97
N LYS A 99 3.29 7.11 -6.03
CA LYS A 99 3.33 6.14 -4.93
C LYS A 99 4.20 6.65 -3.78
N GLU A 100 5.42 7.12 -4.08
CA GLU A 100 6.35 7.65 -3.07
C GLU A 100 5.76 8.84 -2.33
N VAL A 101 5.19 9.80 -3.06
CA VAL A 101 4.56 10.98 -2.45
C VAL A 101 3.38 10.59 -1.56
N ARG A 102 2.60 9.58 -1.96
CA ARG A 102 1.51 9.06 -1.14
C ARG A 102 2.03 8.42 0.15
N GLU A 103 3.07 7.60 0.07
CA GLU A 103 3.68 6.98 1.24
C GLU A 103 4.27 8.01 2.19
N GLU A 104 4.95 9.03 1.66
CA GLU A 104 5.48 10.13 2.44
C GLU A 104 4.37 10.91 3.16
N VAL A 105 3.30 11.26 2.44
CA VAL A 105 2.14 11.93 3.04
C VAL A 105 1.48 11.06 4.12
N ALA A 106 1.43 9.74 3.91
CA ALA A 106 0.85 8.79 4.86
C ALA A 106 1.69 8.62 6.15
N LYS A 107 3.01 8.86 6.10
CA LYS A 107 3.89 8.82 7.30
C LYS A 107 3.54 9.93 8.30
N TYR A 108 3.12 11.11 7.82
CA TYR A 108 2.82 12.28 8.66
C TYR A 108 1.40 12.28 9.23
N LYS A 109 0.94 11.13 9.76
CA LYS A 109 -0.32 11.03 10.49
C LYS A 109 -0.11 11.40 11.96
N VAL A 110 -0.91 12.33 12.45
CA VAL A 110 -0.83 12.78 13.85
C VAL A 110 -2.00 12.23 14.63
N GLY A 111 -1.70 11.62 15.78
CA GLY A 111 -2.71 11.18 16.74
C GLY A 111 -3.49 12.36 17.29
N ALA A 112 -4.81 12.27 17.23
CA ALA A 112 -5.76 13.28 17.62
C ALA A 112 -6.71 12.76 18.71
N PRO A 113 -7.08 13.62 19.66
CA PRO A 113 -8.03 13.27 20.70
C PRO A 113 -9.45 13.13 20.12
N ALA A 114 -10.24 12.21 20.67
CA ALA A 114 -11.65 12.08 20.35
C ALA A 114 -12.41 13.30 20.88
N ARG A 115 -13.09 14.04 19.99
CA ARG A 115 -13.91 15.20 20.35
C ARG A 115 -15.37 14.80 20.51
N VAL A 116 -16.06 15.42 21.46
CA VAL A 116 -17.49 15.19 21.73
C VAL A 116 -18.32 15.40 20.46
N GLY A 117 -19.22 14.46 20.17
CA GLY A 117 -20.16 14.54 19.05
C GLY A 117 -19.57 14.24 17.68
N LEU A 118 -18.26 13.93 17.59
CA LEU A 118 -17.64 13.47 16.35
C LEU A 118 -18.05 12.00 16.09
N VAL A 119 -18.20 11.64 14.81
CA VAL A 119 -18.40 10.23 14.42
C VAL A 119 -17.06 9.52 14.42
N ALA A 120 -16.97 8.38 15.11
CA ALA A 120 -15.73 7.61 15.21
C ALA A 120 -15.41 6.90 13.88
N PRO A 121 -14.23 7.14 13.27
CA PRO A 121 -13.80 6.45 12.06
C PRO A 121 -13.29 5.02 12.30
N VAL A 122 -12.86 4.72 13.53
CA VAL A 122 -12.26 3.45 13.96
C VAL A 122 -12.80 3.11 15.35
N ASP A 123 -12.90 1.82 15.65
CA ASP A 123 -13.26 1.31 16.97
C ASP A 123 -12.20 1.69 18.03
N VAL A 124 -12.65 2.12 19.21
CA VAL A 124 -11.77 2.56 20.29
C VAL A 124 -11.84 1.58 21.45
N VAL A 125 -10.75 0.85 21.67
CA VAL A 125 -10.59 -0.10 22.77
C VAL A 125 -9.60 0.46 23.79
N VAL A 126 -9.97 0.43 25.06
CA VAL A 126 -9.05 0.79 26.14
C VAL A 126 -8.33 -0.46 26.64
N PRO A 127 -6.98 -0.50 26.62
CA PRO A 127 -6.23 -1.66 27.09
C PRO A 127 -6.31 -1.81 28.61
N PRO A 128 -6.22 -3.06 29.14
CA PRO A 128 -6.08 -3.28 30.58
C PRO A 128 -4.73 -2.74 31.08
N GLY A 129 -4.71 -2.22 32.30
CA GLY A 129 -3.50 -1.70 32.91
C GLY A 129 -3.72 -0.50 33.85
N ASN A 130 -2.61 -0.06 34.44
CA ASN A 130 -2.60 1.04 35.40
C ASN A 130 -2.83 2.38 34.70
N THR A 131 -3.86 3.09 35.13
CA THR A 131 -4.22 4.40 34.55
C THR A 131 -3.45 5.57 35.17
N GLY A 132 -2.83 5.37 36.34
CA GLY A 132 -2.13 6.42 37.08
C GLY A 132 -3.06 7.49 37.68
N LEU A 133 -4.38 7.29 37.63
CA LEU A 133 -5.37 8.20 38.19
C LEU A 133 -5.62 7.92 39.67
N ASP A 134 -5.94 9.00 40.40
CA ASP A 134 -6.30 8.94 41.82
C ASP A 134 -7.60 8.14 42.06
N PRO A 135 -7.71 7.43 43.19
CA PRO A 135 -8.86 6.58 43.49
C PRO A 135 -10.17 7.37 43.67
N SER A 136 -10.09 8.69 43.89
CA SER A 136 -11.26 9.59 43.92
C SER A 136 -11.98 9.70 42.58
N GLN A 137 -11.29 9.41 41.46
CA GLN A 137 -11.83 9.52 40.10
C GLN A 137 -12.39 8.20 39.56
N THR A 138 -12.56 7.18 40.41
CA THR A 138 -13.15 5.87 40.04
C THR A 138 -14.59 5.96 39.53
N SER A 139 -15.33 6.99 39.94
CA SER A 139 -16.71 7.23 39.50
C SER A 139 -16.85 7.38 37.98
N PHE A 140 -15.84 7.94 37.29
CA PHE A 140 -15.86 8.10 35.83
C PHE A 140 -15.87 6.76 35.08
N PHE A 141 -15.15 5.76 35.60
CA PHE A 141 -15.08 4.42 35.02
C PHE A 141 -16.37 3.62 35.27
N GLN A 142 -16.99 3.85 36.43
CA GLN A 142 -18.27 3.22 36.78
C GLN A 142 -19.41 3.70 35.87
N VAL A 143 -19.47 4.99 35.54
CA VAL A 143 -20.50 5.55 34.63
C VAL A 143 -20.41 4.95 33.24
N LEU A 144 -19.21 4.55 32.80
CA LEU A 144 -18.96 3.94 31.50
C LEU A 144 -18.97 2.40 31.55
N ASN A 145 -19.38 1.80 32.68
CA ASN A 145 -19.39 0.35 32.90
C ASN A 145 -18.04 -0.34 32.67
N ILE A 146 -16.92 0.35 32.93
CA ILE A 146 -15.58 -0.21 32.81
C ILE A 146 -15.19 -0.84 34.15
N PRO A 147 -14.91 -2.16 34.21
CA PRO A 147 -14.50 -2.82 35.44
C PRO A 147 -13.07 -2.41 35.82
N THR A 148 -12.94 -1.66 36.91
CA THR A 148 -11.66 -1.20 37.46
C THR A 148 -11.44 -1.68 38.88
N LYS A 149 -10.18 -1.90 39.27
CA LYS A 149 -9.75 -2.23 40.62
C LYS A 149 -8.75 -1.20 41.13
N ILE A 150 -8.78 -0.89 42.42
CA ILE A 150 -7.77 -0.02 43.04
C ILE A 150 -6.59 -0.89 43.47
N ASN A 151 -5.44 -0.69 42.82
CA ASN A 151 -4.20 -1.37 43.15
C ASN A 151 -3.13 -0.33 43.52
N LYS A 152 -2.53 -0.49 44.71
CA LYS A 152 -1.46 0.39 45.24
C LYS A 152 -1.78 1.90 45.20
N GLY A 153 -3.03 2.27 45.44
CA GLY A 153 -3.46 3.68 45.45
C GLY A 153 -3.70 4.29 44.07
N THR A 154 -3.69 3.49 42.99
CA THR A 154 -4.04 3.92 41.63
C THR A 154 -5.16 3.05 41.05
N VAL A 155 -5.91 3.58 40.08
CA VAL A 155 -6.98 2.84 39.40
C VAL A 155 -6.41 1.99 38.25
N GLU A 156 -6.69 0.69 38.24
CA GLU A 156 -6.27 -0.27 37.21
C GLU A 156 -7.50 -0.83 36.48
N ILE A 157 -7.43 -0.91 35.15
CA ILE A 157 -8.47 -1.51 34.30
C ILE A 157 -8.21 -3.01 34.20
N ILE A 158 -9.21 -3.83 34.54
CA ILE A 158 -9.07 -5.30 34.61
C ILE A 158 -9.18 -5.94 33.22
N THR A 159 -10.20 -5.54 32.47
CA THR A 159 -10.50 -6.13 31.15
C THR A 159 -10.49 -5.04 30.09
N PRO A 160 -10.04 -5.35 28.86
CA PRO A 160 -10.23 -4.44 27.74
C PRO A 160 -11.72 -4.23 27.49
N VAL A 161 -12.13 -2.97 27.31
CA VAL A 161 -13.51 -2.60 26.99
C VAL A 161 -13.51 -1.74 25.72
N GLU A 162 -14.37 -2.08 24.77
CA GLU A 162 -14.68 -1.28 23.60
C GLU A 162 -15.56 -0.11 24.04
N LEU A 163 -15.04 1.12 23.99
CA LEU A 163 -15.80 2.31 24.38
C LEU A 163 -16.68 2.82 23.25
N ILE A 164 -16.15 2.82 22.03
CA ILE A 164 -16.80 3.44 20.88
C ILE A 164 -16.65 2.51 19.69
N LYS A 165 -17.76 2.21 19.01
CA LYS A 165 -17.75 1.51 17.74
C LYS A 165 -17.66 2.49 16.57
N LYS A 166 -17.15 2.00 15.45
CA LYS A 166 -17.06 2.74 14.20
C LYS A 166 -18.46 3.18 13.76
N GLY A 167 -18.61 4.48 13.52
CA GLY A 167 -19.89 5.08 13.14
C GLY A 167 -20.69 5.67 14.30
N ASP A 168 -20.33 5.37 15.55
CA ASP A 168 -21.00 5.95 16.72
C ASP A 168 -20.46 7.36 17.01
N LYS A 169 -21.33 8.18 17.62
CA LYS A 169 -20.96 9.52 18.06
C LYS A 169 -20.27 9.44 19.41
N VAL A 170 -19.10 10.07 19.51
CA VAL A 170 -18.32 10.11 20.76
C VAL A 170 -19.09 10.86 21.86
N GLY A 171 -19.32 10.18 22.98
CA GLY A 171 -19.94 10.74 24.17
C GLY A 171 -19.03 11.73 24.93
N SER A 172 -19.63 12.61 25.73
CA SER A 172 -18.87 13.57 26.53
C SER A 172 -18.03 12.90 27.62
N SER A 173 -18.52 11.79 28.20
CA SER A 173 -17.82 11.00 29.21
C SER A 173 -16.67 10.18 28.62
N GLU A 174 -16.88 9.56 27.45
CA GLU A 174 -15.88 8.75 26.74
C GLU A 174 -14.68 9.59 26.29
N SER A 175 -14.91 10.74 25.65
CA SER A 175 -13.84 11.65 25.24
C SER A 175 -13.02 12.20 26.40
N ALA A 176 -13.68 12.55 27.52
CA ALA A 176 -13.00 13.03 28.72
C ALA A 176 -12.13 11.95 29.35
N LEU A 177 -12.59 10.69 29.35
CA LEU A 177 -11.82 9.55 29.81
C LEU A 177 -10.59 9.33 28.92
N LEU A 178 -10.78 9.28 27.59
CA LEU A 178 -9.68 9.09 26.64
C LEU A 178 -8.63 10.20 26.76
N ALA A 179 -9.07 11.45 26.96
CA ALA A 179 -8.18 12.59 27.21
C ALA A 179 -7.38 12.43 28.52
N LYS A 180 -8.01 11.94 29.59
CA LYS A 180 -7.34 11.68 30.89
C LYS A 180 -6.36 10.51 30.83
N LEU A 181 -6.67 9.47 30.06
CA LEU A 181 -5.76 8.35 29.82
C LEU A 181 -4.62 8.70 28.83
N GLY A 182 -4.65 9.89 28.22
CA GLY A 182 -3.68 10.30 27.22
C GLY A 182 -3.79 9.52 25.89
N ILE A 183 -4.85 8.74 25.71
CA ILE A 183 -5.09 7.93 24.52
C ILE A 183 -5.64 8.83 23.42
N ARG A 184 -4.97 8.85 22.27
CA ARG A 184 -5.39 9.57 21.06
C ARG A 184 -5.80 8.57 19.99
N PRO A 185 -7.07 8.14 19.96
CA PRO A 185 -7.47 6.97 19.16
C PRO A 185 -7.59 7.28 17.66
N PHE A 186 -7.79 8.53 17.28
CA PHE A 186 -7.95 8.91 15.88
C PHE A 186 -6.62 9.40 15.34
N SER A 187 -6.32 9.10 14.08
CA SER A 187 -5.20 9.72 13.37
C SER A 187 -5.76 10.59 12.26
N TYR A 188 -5.37 11.86 12.23
CA TYR A 188 -5.65 12.75 11.11
C TYR A 188 -4.38 12.99 10.33
N GLY A 189 -4.52 12.95 9.02
CA GLY A 189 -3.48 13.19 8.05
C GLY A 189 -4.09 13.83 6.82
N LEU A 190 -3.23 14.28 5.93
CA LEU A 190 -3.65 14.70 4.61
C LEU A 190 -4.10 13.43 3.85
N VAL A 191 -5.36 13.37 3.44
CA VAL A 191 -5.91 12.19 2.75
C VAL A 191 -6.00 12.48 1.27
N ILE A 192 -5.31 11.69 0.46
CA ILE A 192 -5.37 11.81 -1.01
C ILE A 192 -6.72 11.23 -1.47
N THR A 193 -7.51 12.06 -2.16
CA THR A 193 -8.84 11.67 -2.64
C THR A 193 -8.82 11.30 -4.11
N ASN A 194 -8.09 12.07 -4.92
CA ASN A 194 -7.97 11.82 -6.36
C ASN A 194 -6.57 12.20 -6.82
N VAL A 195 -6.15 11.58 -7.90
CA VAL A 195 -4.87 11.83 -8.56
C VAL A 195 -5.14 12.21 -10.00
N TYR A 196 -4.44 13.22 -10.48
CA TYR A 196 -4.49 13.65 -11.86
C TYR A 196 -3.13 13.44 -12.49
N ASP A 197 -3.13 12.81 -13.66
CA ASP A 197 -1.94 12.69 -14.50
C ASP A 197 -2.37 12.91 -15.95
N SER A 198 -1.81 13.95 -16.58
CA SER A 198 -1.87 14.17 -18.03
C SER A 198 -3.27 13.99 -18.65
N GLY A 199 -4.28 14.55 -17.99
CA GLY A 199 -5.68 14.53 -18.46
C GLY A 199 -6.51 13.34 -18.02
N SER A 200 -5.98 12.45 -17.17
CA SER A 200 -6.73 11.36 -16.55
C SER A 200 -6.83 11.54 -15.05
N VAL A 201 -8.03 11.32 -14.50
CA VAL A 201 -8.28 11.30 -13.05
C VAL A 201 -8.37 9.86 -12.55
N PHE A 202 -7.51 9.53 -11.60
CA PHE A 202 -7.47 8.24 -10.92
C PHE A 202 -7.97 8.36 -9.48
N SER A 203 -8.67 7.32 -9.02
CA SER A 203 -8.87 7.10 -7.59
C SER A 203 -7.57 6.58 -6.96
N PRO A 204 -7.32 6.83 -5.67
CA PRO A 204 -6.11 6.39 -4.98
C PRO A 204 -5.97 4.86 -5.03
N GLU A 205 -7.06 4.11 -5.05
CA GLU A 205 -7.05 2.64 -5.12
C GLU A 205 -6.33 2.09 -6.35
N VAL A 206 -6.35 2.82 -7.47
CA VAL A 206 -5.62 2.42 -8.69
C VAL A 206 -4.10 2.43 -8.46
N LEU A 207 -3.60 3.29 -7.58
CA LEU A 207 -2.18 3.34 -7.25
C LEU A 207 -1.74 2.18 -6.34
N ASP A 208 -2.68 1.54 -5.65
CA ASP A 208 -2.40 0.39 -4.78
C ASP A 208 -2.28 -0.93 -5.56
N LEU A 209 -2.51 -0.91 -6.88
CA LEU A 209 -2.27 -2.07 -7.75
C LEU A 209 -0.78 -2.45 -7.74
N THR A 210 -0.53 -3.70 -7.40
CA THR A 210 0.81 -4.31 -7.44
C THR A 210 1.06 -4.98 -8.79
N GLU A 211 2.33 -5.20 -9.11
CA GLU A 211 2.72 -5.95 -10.32
C GLU A 211 2.25 -7.41 -10.25
N ASP A 212 2.20 -7.97 -9.04
CA ASP A 212 1.71 -9.33 -8.79
C ASP A 212 0.22 -9.48 -9.16
N ASP A 213 -0.61 -8.49 -8.81
CA ASP A 213 -2.03 -8.47 -9.20
C ASP A 213 -2.21 -8.43 -10.73
N LEU A 214 -1.30 -7.74 -11.44
CA LEU A 214 -1.30 -7.67 -12.90
C LEU A 214 -0.87 -9.01 -13.50
N MET A 215 0.15 -9.66 -12.92
CA MET A 215 0.60 -10.98 -13.36
C MET A 215 -0.48 -12.04 -13.15
N GLU A 216 -1.21 -12.01 -12.03
CA GLU A 216 -2.30 -12.96 -11.78
C GLU A 216 -3.48 -12.76 -12.76
N LYS A 217 -3.86 -11.50 -13.02
CA LYS A 217 -4.89 -11.18 -14.03
C LYS A 217 -4.46 -11.56 -15.44
N PHE A 218 -3.17 -11.38 -15.75
CA PHE A 218 -2.63 -11.81 -17.04
C PHE A 218 -2.61 -13.35 -17.16
N ALA A 219 -2.16 -14.05 -16.12
CA ALA A 219 -2.13 -15.51 -16.09
C ALA A 219 -3.53 -16.13 -16.19
N SER A 220 -4.52 -15.55 -15.51
CA SER A 220 -5.93 -15.96 -15.62
C SER A 220 -6.51 -15.66 -17.02
N GLY A 221 -6.10 -14.55 -17.64
CA GLY A 221 -6.44 -14.27 -19.04
C GLY A 221 -5.88 -15.32 -20.00
N VAL A 222 -4.60 -15.67 -19.85
CA VAL A 222 -3.94 -16.70 -20.68
C VAL A 222 -4.58 -18.07 -20.46
N SER A 223 -4.91 -18.43 -19.21
CA SER A 223 -5.56 -19.71 -18.91
C SER A 223 -6.97 -19.80 -19.50
N MET A 224 -7.72 -18.70 -19.52
CA MET A 224 -9.03 -18.63 -20.18
C MET A 224 -8.92 -18.76 -21.70
N VAL A 225 -7.95 -18.08 -22.32
CA VAL A 225 -7.72 -18.21 -23.76
C VAL A 225 -7.27 -19.62 -24.12
N ALA A 226 -6.41 -20.23 -23.29
CA ALA A 226 -5.97 -21.61 -23.47
C ALA A 226 -7.13 -22.61 -23.31
N SER A 227 -7.99 -22.44 -22.31
CA SER A 227 -9.14 -23.32 -22.08
C SER A 227 -10.17 -23.25 -23.22
N VAL A 228 -10.45 -22.05 -23.73
CA VAL A 228 -11.32 -21.85 -24.91
C VAL A 228 -10.71 -22.48 -26.15
N SER A 229 -9.40 -22.28 -26.38
CA SER A 229 -8.69 -22.88 -27.53
C SER A 229 -8.72 -24.41 -27.47
N LEU A 230 -8.56 -25.01 -26.28
CA LEU A 230 -8.65 -26.44 -26.06
C LEU A 230 -10.08 -26.98 -26.33
N ALA A 231 -11.11 -26.27 -25.86
CA ALA A 231 -12.50 -26.68 -26.07
C ALA A 231 -12.92 -26.61 -27.55
N ILE A 232 -12.45 -25.60 -28.28
CA ILE A 232 -12.73 -25.41 -29.71
C ILE A 232 -11.83 -26.31 -30.58
N SER A 233 -10.85 -27.02 -29.98
CA SER A 233 -9.83 -27.81 -30.69
C SER A 233 -9.03 -26.99 -31.71
N TYR A 234 -8.84 -25.69 -31.43
CA TYR A 234 -8.07 -24.79 -32.28
C TYR A 234 -6.63 -24.67 -31.76
N PRO A 235 -5.61 -25.04 -32.56
CA PRO A 235 -4.23 -25.07 -32.09
C PRO A 235 -3.63 -23.66 -32.04
N THR A 236 -3.77 -23.00 -30.89
CA THR A 236 -2.98 -21.80 -30.55
C THR A 236 -1.65 -22.20 -29.92
N ILE A 237 -0.64 -21.32 -29.93
CA ILE A 237 0.68 -21.58 -29.33
C ILE A 237 0.55 -21.96 -27.85
N ALA A 238 -0.39 -21.34 -27.13
CA ALA A 238 -0.67 -21.65 -25.74
C ALA A 238 -1.38 -23.01 -25.55
N ALA A 239 -2.23 -23.42 -26.50
CA ALA A 239 -3.01 -24.66 -26.39
C ALA A 239 -2.30 -25.90 -26.94
N ALA A 240 -1.40 -25.76 -27.93
CA ALA A 240 -0.77 -26.89 -28.59
C ALA A 240 -0.07 -27.87 -27.64
N PRO A 241 0.75 -27.44 -26.66
CA PRO A 241 1.37 -28.36 -25.69
C PRO A 241 0.32 -29.12 -24.87
N HIS A 242 -0.76 -28.45 -24.47
CA HIS A 242 -1.83 -29.05 -23.68
C HIS A 242 -2.68 -30.03 -24.51
N MET A 243 -2.89 -29.79 -25.81
CA MET A 243 -3.58 -30.73 -26.71
C MET A 243 -2.83 -32.06 -26.83
N PHE A 244 -1.52 -32.00 -27.07
CA PHE A 244 -0.68 -33.21 -27.17
C PHE A 244 -0.61 -33.96 -25.84
N LEU A 245 -0.45 -33.24 -24.71
CA LEU A 245 -0.41 -33.86 -23.39
C LEU A 245 -1.75 -34.49 -23.00
N ASN A 246 -2.88 -33.87 -23.33
CA ASN A 246 -4.20 -34.45 -23.04
C ASN A 246 -4.47 -35.69 -23.89
N GLY A 247 -4.10 -35.67 -25.18
CA GLY A 247 -4.16 -36.87 -26.03
C GLY A 247 -3.32 -38.02 -25.46
N TYR A 248 -2.10 -37.71 -25.01
CA TYR A 248 -1.21 -38.68 -24.38
C TYR A 248 -1.78 -39.22 -23.05
N LYS A 249 -2.35 -38.35 -22.19
CA LYS A 249 -3.04 -38.74 -20.95
C LYS A 249 -4.24 -39.66 -21.20
N ASN A 250 -5.04 -39.40 -22.23
CA ASN A 250 -6.19 -40.25 -22.56
C ASN A 250 -5.77 -41.66 -22.98
N VAL A 251 -4.73 -41.78 -23.80
CA VAL A 251 -4.17 -43.10 -24.19
C VAL A 251 -3.59 -43.83 -22.99
N LEU A 252 -2.86 -43.12 -22.13
CA LEU A 252 -2.33 -43.68 -20.87
C LEU A 252 -3.45 -44.16 -19.94
N ALA A 253 -4.53 -43.38 -19.78
CA ALA A 253 -5.67 -43.76 -18.94
C ALA A 253 -6.30 -45.08 -19.41
N VAL A 254 -6.54 -45.22 -20.72
CA VAL A 254 -7.06 -46.47 -21.31
C VAL A 254 -6.09 -47.64 -21.07
N ALA A 255 -4.79 -47.43 -21.20
CA ALA A 255 -3.80 -48.48 -20.98
C ALA A 255 -3.64 -48.89 -19.49
N VAL A 256 -3.94 -47.98 -18.57
CA VAL A 256 -4.01 -48.29 -17.13
C VAL A 256 -5.23 -49.15 -16.84
N GLU A 257 -6.42 -48.79 -17.35
CA GLU A 257 -7.67 -49.54 -17.12
C GLU A 257 -7.69 -50.92 -17.82
N THR A 258 -7.09 -51.03 -19.00
CA THR A 258 -7.05 -52.29 -19.77
C THR A 258 -5.85 -53.17 -19.46
N GLU A 259 -5.04 -52.80 -18.45
CA GLU A 259 -3.81 -53.49 -18.02
C GLU A 259 -2.73 -53.68 -19.11
N TYR A 260 -2.90 -53.08 -20.29
CA TYR A 260 -1.98 -53.21 -21.43
C TYR A 260 -0.60 -52.61 -21.13
N SER A 261 0.47 -53.40 -21.24
CA SER A 261 1.84 -52.98 -20.89
C SER A 261 2.56 -52.33 -22.07
N TYR A 262 3.13 -51.15 -21.84
CA TYR A 262 4.08 -50.52 -22.76
C TYR A 262 5.04 -49.62 -21.97
N PRO A 263 6.25 -49.33 -22.49
CA PRO A 263 7.34 -48.73 -21.70
C PRO A 263 7.03 -47.42 -20.98
N HIS A 264 6.04 -46.65 -21.44
CA HIS A 264 5.62 -45.42 -20.75
C HIS A 264 4.37 -45.59 -19.88
N ALA A 265 3.50 -46.58 -20.14
CA ALA A 265 2.42 -46.92 -19.21
C ALA A 265 2.94 -47.68 -17.98
N ASP A 266 3.98 -48.49 -18.14
CA ASP A 266 4.56 -49.27 -17.04
C ASP A 266 5.15 -48.35 -15.98
N LYS A 267 5.82 -47.25 -16.39
CA LYS A 267 6.27 -46.19 -15.49
C LYS A 267 5.12 -45.58 -14.68
N ILE A 268 3.98 -45.29 -15.31
CA ILE A 268 2.81 -44.71 -14.61
C ILE A 268 2.11 -45.75 -13.73
N LYS A 269 2.06 -47.01 -14.14
CA LYS A 269 1.56 -48.13 -13.31
C LYS A 269 2.46 -48.34 -12.08
N GLU A 270 3.76 -48.12 -12.18
CA GLU A 270 4.69 -48.09 -11.05
C GLU A 270 4.45 -46.85 -10.15
N TYR A 271 4.22 -45.67 -10.72
CA TYR A 271 3.85 -44.45 -9.96
C TYR A 271 2.54 -44.61 -9.18
N LEU A 272 1.54 -45.31 -9.75
CA LEU A 272 0.25 -45.55 -9.10
C LEU A 272 0.32 -46.65 -8.03
N LYS A 273 1.23 -47.61 -8.16
CA LYS A 273 1.41 -48.71 -7.19
C LYS A 273 2.26 -48.29 -5.99
N ASP A 274 3.27 -47.43 -6.18
CA ASP A 274 4.16 -46.95 -5.12
C ASP A 274 4.37 -45.42 -5.21
N PRO A 275 3.45 -44.60 -4.67
CA PRO A 275 3.57 -43.14 -4.71
C PRO A 275 4.73 -42.57 -3.86
N SER A 276 5.35 -43.38 -3.00
CA SER A 276 6.44 -42.99 -2.10
C SER A 276 7.84 -43.05 -2.73
N LYS A 277 8.04 -43.77 -3.84
CA LYS A 277 9.37 -43.98 -4.44
C LYS A 277 9.94 -42.78 -5.19
N PHE A 278 9.15 -41.73 -5.41
CA PHE A 278 9.57 -40.51 -6.12
C PHE A 278 9.14 -39.20 -5.44
N ALA A 279 8.73 -39.24 -4.17
CA ALA A 279 8.36 -38.04 -3.39
C ALA A 279 9.55 -37.09 -3.08
N VAL A 280 10.74 -37.31 -3.63
CA VAL A 280 11.95 -36.48 -3.40
C VAL A 280 12.12 -35.37 -4.45
N ALA A 281 11.22 -35.21 -5.43
CA ALA A 281 11.35 -34.19 -6.48
C ALA A 281 10.19 -33.18 -6.55
N ALA A 282 9.65 -32.78 -5.40
CA ALA A 282 8.84 -31.57 -5.28
C ALA A 282 9.53 -30.62 -4.28
N PRO A 283 9.94 -29.39 -4.67
CA PRO A 283 10.40 -28.43 -3.69
C PRO A 283 9.18 -27.99 -2.89
N VAL A 284 9.15 -28.36 -1.62
CA VAL A 284 8.14 -27.91 -0.66
C VAL A 284 8.46 -26.45 -0.35
N ALA A 285 7.53 -25.54 -0.64
CA ALA A 285 7.52 -24.23 -0.03
C ALA A 285 6.90 -24.32 1.38
N ALA A 286 7.56 -23.66 2.35
CA ALA A 286 7.23 -23.45 3.78
C ALA A 286 7.45 -24.68 4.69
N ASP A 287 8.17 -24.63 5.83
CA ASP A 287 8.31 -23.57 6.83
C ASP A 287 9.61 -23.75 7.67
N SER A 288 9.98 -22.67 8.34
CA SER A 288 11.03 -22.39 9.33
C SER A 288 11.57 -23.50 10.26
N GLY A 289 12.84 -23.37 10.65
CA GLY A 289 13.39 -24.01 11.86
C GLY A 289 14.88 -24.35 11.81
N ALA A 290 15.68 -23.68 12.66
CA ALA A 290 17.13 -23.79 12.77
C ALA A 290 17.67 -25.16 13.24
N ALA A 291 18.85 -25.58 12.74
CA ALA A 291 20.04 -26.03 13.50
C ALA A 291 21.01 -26.85 12.60
N ALA A 292 22.31 -26.53 12.71
CA ALA A 292 23.47 -27.14 12.03
C ALA A 292 23.84 -28.55 12.60
N PRO A 293 25.00 -29.21 12.29
CA PRO A 293 26.04 -28.98 11.28
C PRO A 293 26.51 -30.26 10.52
N SER A 294 27.52 -30.04 9.67
CA SER A 294 28.33 -30.94 8.82
C SER A 294 29.09 -32.09 9.51
N ALA A 295 29.33 -33.16 8.73
CA ALA A 295 30.54 -34.00 8.77
C ALA A 295 30.72 -34.67 7.39
N ALA A 296 31.72 -34.24 6.61
CA ALA A 296 33.01 -34.90 6.42
C ALA A 296 32.93 -36.20 5.59
N LYS A 297 33.39 -36.13 4.34
CA LYS A 297 33.84 -37.31 3.58
C LYS A 297 35.14 -36.99 2.87
N GLU A 298 36.10 -37.88 3.13
CA GLU A 298 37.53 -37.83 2.86
C GLU A 298 37.91 -37.83 1.39
N GLU A 299 39.14 -37.35 1.23
CA GLU A 299 40.06 -37.37 0.09
C GLU A 299 40.17 -38.75 -0.60
N GLU A 300 40.34 -38.73 -1.92
CA GLU A 300 41.38 -39.54 -2.56
C GLU A 300 41.98 -38.79 -3.75
N LYS A 301 43.31 -38.83 -3.81
CA LYS A 301 44.22 -37.90 -4.48
C LYS A 301 44.84 -38.60 -5.69
N LYS A 302 45.01 -37.88 -6.81
CA LYS A 302 46.04 -38.02 -7.88
C LYS A 302 45.63 -37.09 -9.04
N GLU A 303 46.47 -36.30 -9.70
CA GLU A 303 47.92 -36.03 -9.71
C GLU A 303 48.05 -34.74 -10.56
N GLU A 304 48.80 -33.74 -10.13
CA GLU A 304 49.26 -32.61 -10.97
C GLU A 304 50.58 -33.00 -11.69
N PRO A 305 50.97 -32.27 -12.75
CA PRO A 305 51.93 -31.20 -12.49
C PRO A 305 51.61 -29.85 -13.16
N GLU A 306 52.07 -28.84 -12.44
CA GLU A 306 52.16 -27.38 -12.63
C GLU A 306 52.58 -26.87 -14.03
N GLU A 307 51.98 -25.76 -14.45
CA GLU A 307 52.69 -24.61 -15.04
C GLU A 307 52.06 -23.28 -14.53
N GLU A 308 52.93 -22.50 -13.90
CA GLU A 308 52.88 -21.08 -13.46
C GLU A 308 52.48 -20.11 -14.61
N SER A 309 52.09 -18.83 -14.47
CA SER A 309 51.84 -17.86 -13.40
C SER A 309 51.17 -16.61 -14.03
N ASP A 310 50.46 -15.85 -13.18
CA ASP A 310 50.22 -14.40 -13.20
C ASP A 310 49.70 -13.69 -14.46
N GLY A 311 48.40 -13.38 -14.40
CA GLY A 311 47.88 -12.12 -14.92
C GLY A 311 47.95 -11.02 -13.87
N ASP A 312 48.81 -10.03 -14.07
CA ASP A 312 48.57 -8.64 -13.65
C ASP A 312 49.52 -7.69 -14.42
N LEU A 313 48.94 -6.89 -15.31
CA LEU A 313 49.48 -5.58 -15.71
C LEU A 313 48.36 -4.82 -16.43
N GLY A 314 47.48 -4.26 -15.59
CA GLY A 314 46.47 -3.30 -15.97
C GLY A 314 47.05 -2.12 -16.76
N MET A 315 46.53 -1.95 -17.96
CA MET A 315 46.73 -0.78 -18.80
C MET A 315 45.98 0.43 -18.22
N SER A 316 46.78 1.43 -17.82
CA SER A 316 46.57 2.87 -18.02
C SER A 316 45.30 3.54 -17.47
N LEU A 317 45.48 4.29 -16.38
CA LEU A 317 44.67 5.46 -16.06
C LEU A 317 45.59 6.64 -15.70
N PHE A 318 46.34 7.15 -16.69
CA PHE A 318 46.85 8.53 -16.79
C PHE A 318 47.61 8.68 -18.13
N ASP A 319 46.85 8.85 -19.22
CA ASP A 319 47.03 9.84 -20.31
C ASP A 319 45.81 9.77 -21.24
#